data_AF-A0A8C5RJT6-F1
#
_entry.id   AF-A0A8C5RJT6-F1
#
_cell.length_a   1.000
_cell.length_b   1.000
_cell.length_c   1.000
_cell.angle_alpha   90.00
_cell.angle_beta   90.00
_cell.angle_gamma   90.00
#
_symmetry.space_group_name_H-M   'P 1'
#
loop_
_entity.id
_entity.type
_entity.pdbx_description
1 polymer ?
#
loop_
_entity_poly.entity_id
_entity_poly.type
_entity_poly.pdbx_seq_one_letter_code
_entity_poly.pdbx_strand_id
1 'polypeptide(L)'
;MRKEKRLCYIQPCQANFTKILKIPKGKTCWPTFQLAEAEKLVFSGCTSRQIYKPMFCGICLDKRCCIPNKSVMITVQFDCPEEAPIKWKMMWITSCVCQKICNEPRDFFSELRLL
;
A
#
# COMPACT_ATOMS: atom_id res chain seq x y z
N MET A 1 -14.28 21.94 -8.31
CA MET A 1 -13.94 20.59 -7.78
C MET A 1 -12.60 20.67 -7.06
N ARG A 2 -12.51 20.24 -5.79
CA ARG A 2 -11.29 20.33 -4.97
C ARG A 2 -10.42 19.09 -5.26
N LYS A 3 -9.22 19.26 -5.80
CA LYS A 3 -8.26 18.16 -6.00
C LYS A 3 -7.63 17.81 -4.64
N GLU A 4 -7.86 16.60 -4.14
CA GLU A 4 -7.20 16.09 -2.92
C GLU A 4 -5.98 15.26 -3.32
N LYS A 5 -4.80 15.62 -2.79
CA LYS A 5 -3.58 14.82 -2.92
C LYS A 5 -3.43 13.95 -1.68
N ARG A 6 -3.25 12.65 -1.89
CA ARG A 6 -3.05 11.65 -0.82
C ARG A 6 -1.87 10.75 -1.13
N LEU A 7 -1.19 10.28 -0.09
CA LEU A 7 -0.17 9.26 -0.22
C LEU A 7 -0.82 7.88 -0.28
N CYS A 8 -0.42 7.09 -1.27
CA CYS A 8 -0.88 5.73 -1.47
C CYS A 8 0.32 4.79 -1.32
N TYR A 9 0.23 3.83 -0.41
CA TYR A 9 1.22 2.75 -0.29
C TYR A 9 0.51 1.43 -0.53
N ILE A 10 0.37 1.10 -1.80
CA ILE A 10 -0.52 0.03 -2.29
C ILE A 10 0.22 -1.30 -2.34
N GLN A 11 1.53 -1.27 -2.60
CA GLN A 11 2.36 -2.46 -2.72
C GLN A 11 3.79 -2.16 -2.27
N PRO A 12 4.43 -3.05 -1.48
CA PRO A 12 5.85 -2.95 -1.16
C PRO A 12 6.72 -3.20 -2.39
N CYS A 13 7.78 -2.40 -2.57
CA CYS A 13 8.62 -2.38 -3.77
C CYS A 13 9.39 -3.69 -4.05
N GLN A 14 9.58 -4.56 -3.05
CA GLN A 14 10.38 -5.79 -3.15
C GLN A 14 9.76 -7.00 -2.43
N ALA A 15 8.43 -7.05 -2.28
CA ALA A 15 7.82 -8.24 -1.69
C ALA A 15 8.02 -9.46 -2.59
N ASN A 16 8.87 -10.39 -2.14
CA ASN A 16 8.85 -11.77 -2.63
C ASN A 16 7.55 -12.42 -2.15
N PHE A 17 6.46 -12.17 -2.87
CA PHE A 17 5.12 -12.70 -2.60
C PHE A 17 5.15 -14.21 -2.37
N THR A 18 5.96 -14.95 -3.13
CA THR A 18 6.13 -16.40 -2.99
C THR A 18 6.70 -16.86 -1.65
N LYS A 19 7.52 -16.05 -0.95
CA LYS A 19 8.05 -16.39 0.38
C LYS A 19 7.14 -15.93 1.51
N ILE A 20 6.42 -14.81 1.32
CA ILE A 20 5.54 -14.21 2.33
C ILE A 20 4.17 -14.91 2.37
N LEU A 21 3.69 -15.39 1.22
CA LEU A 21 2.35 -15.93 1.06
C LEU A 21 2.33 -17.47 1.23
N LYS A 22 2.18 -17.95 2.47
CA LYS A 22 1.79 -19.34 2.72
C LYS A 22 0.27 -19.45 2.70
N ILE A 23 -0.29 -19.95 1.60
CA ILE A 23 -1.75 -20.15 1.46
C ILE A 23 -2.22 -21.25 2.44
N PRO A 24 -3.15 -20.94 3.36
CA PRO A 24 -3.75 -21.96 4.22
C PRO A 24 -4.50 -22.98 3.37
N LYS A 25 -4.35 -24.27 3.70
CA LYS A 25 -5.04 -25.37 3.01
C LYS A 25 -6.55 -25.09 2.96
N GLY A 26 -7.13 -25.15 1.76
CA GLY A 26 -8.58 -24.95 1.52
C GLY A 26 -9.02 -23.51 1.23
N LYS A 27 -8.13 -22.50 1.26
CA LYS A 27 -8.45 -21.14 0.81
C LYS A 27 -7.99 -20.90 -0.62
N THR A 28 -8.87 -20.32 -1.43
CA THR A 28 -8.63 -19.99 -2.85
C THR A 28 -7.96 -18.62 -3.05
N CYS A 29 -7.91 -17.78 -2.02
CA CYS A 29 -7.20 -16.50 -2.08
C CYS A 29 -6.59 -16.09 -0.73
N TRP A 30 -5.56 -15.25 -0.81
CA TRP A 30 -5.07 -14.46 0.32
C TRP A 30 -5.40 -13.00 0.00
N PRO A 31 -6.55 -12.48 0.45
CA PRO A 31 -6.96 -11.14 0.05
C PRO A 31 -6.01 -10.10 0.64
N THR A 32 -5.55 -10.28 1.88
CA THR A 32 -4.69 -9.31 2.56
C THR A 32 -3.50 -9.98 3.24
N PHE A 33 -2.39 -9.26 3.30
CA PHE A 33 -1.22 -9.63 4.10
C PHE A 33 -0.61 -8.42 4.81
N GLN A 34 0.19 -8.69 5.82
CA GLN A 34 1.08 -7.70 6.43
C GLN A 34 2.51 -8.18 6.27
N LEU A 35 3.46 -7.24 6.23
CA LEU A 35 4.87 -7.58 6.31
C LEU A 35 5.16 -8.26 7.66
N ALA A 36 6.23 -9.06 7.72
CA ALA A 36 6.61 -9.75 8.96
C ALA A 36 6.85 -8.73 10.08
N GLU A 37 7.57 -7.67 9.76
CA GLU A 37 7.98 -6.60 10.65
C GLU A 37 7.15 -5.33 10.42
N ALA A 38 7.00 -4.55 11.48
CA ALA A 38 6.45 -3.20 11.39
C ALA A 38 7.62 -2.26 11.11
N GLU A 39 7.44 -1.31 10.20
CA GLU A 39 8.52 -0.46 9.70
C GLU A 39 8.14 1.01 9.80
N LYS A 40 9.15 1.88 9.86
CA LYS A 40 8.91 3.31 9.66
C LYS A 40 8.68 3.57 8.18
N LEU A 41 7.68 4.40 7.88
CA LEU A 41 7.37 4.82 6.52
C LEU A 41 8.35 5.92 6.11
N VAL A 42 8.79 5.90 4.86
CA VAL A 42 9.69 6.91 4.30
C VAL A 42 8.96 7.65 3.18
N PHE A 43 9.00 8.98 3.23
CA PHE A 43 8.41 9.84 2.20
C PHE A 43 9.30 11.06 1.98
N SER A 44 9.80 11.23 0.75
CA SER A 44 10.65 12.37 0.34
C SER A 44 11.82 12.66 1.29
N GLY A 45 12.52 11.62 1.76
CA GLY A 45 13.64 11.77 2.71
C GLY A 45 13.23 11.96 4.18
N CYS A 46 11.94 12.10 4.48
CA CYS A 46 11.41 12.14 5.84
C CYS A 46 10.97 10.74 6.31
N THR A 47 11.04 10.50 7.62
CA THR A 47 10.70 9.20 8.22
C THR A 47 9.56 9.34 9.21
N SER A 48 8.62 8.39 9.22
CA SER A 48 7.48 8.45 10.14
C SER A 48 7.93 8.34 11.60
N ARG A 49 7.27 9.13 12.45
CA ARG A 49 7.55 9.13 13.89
C ARG A 49 7.19 7.80 14.55
N GLN A 50 6.07 7.22 14.12
CA GLN A 50 5.58 5.92 14.57
C GLN A 50 6.01 4.82 13.60
N ILE A 51 6.09 3.60 14.11
CA ILE A 51 6.30 2.38 13.32
C ILE A 51 4.91 1.85 12.92
N TYR A 52 4.77 1.49 11.65
CA TYR A 52 3.51 1.09 11.05
C TYR A 52 3.60 -0.34 10.52
N LYS A 53 2.49 -1.09 10.63
CA LYS A 53 2.34 -2.41 10.03
C LYS A 53 1.23 -2.40 8.97
N PRO A 54 1.48 -1.78 7.80
CA PRO A 54 0.48 -1.66 6.76
C PRO A 54 0.02 -3.04 6.26
N MET A 55 -1.26 -3.08 5.88
CA MET A 55 -1.87 -4.20 5.21
C MET A 55 -1.83 -3.95 3.70
N PHE A 56 -1.49 -4.99 2.94
CA PHE A 56 -1.40 -4.97 1.48
C PHE A 56 -2.30 -6.03 0.88
N CYS A 57 -2.70 -5.84 -0.38
CA CYS A 57 -3.43 -6.87 -1.11
C CYS A 57 -2.48 -7.97 -1.59
N GLY A 58 -2.90 -9.23 -1.42
CA GLY A 58 -2.12 -10.40 -1.82
C GLY A 58 -2.38 -10.79 -3.28
N ILE A 59 -2.49 -12.10 -3.52
CA ILE A 59 -2.77 -12.68 -4.84
C ILE A 59 -4.00 -13.60 -4.77
N CYS A 60 -4.73 -13.70 -5.88
CA CYS A 60 -5.80 -14.66 -6.07
C CYS A 60 -5.27 -15.80 -6.96
N LEU A 61 -5.53 -17.05 -6.58
CA LEU A 61 -4.99 -18.23 -7.27
C LEU A 61 -5.74 -18.58 -8.57
N ASP A 62 -6.90 -17.98 -8.77
CA ASP A 62 -7.82 -18.25 -9.87
C ASP A 62 -7.72 -17.21 -10.99
N LYS A 63 -6.52 -16.63 -11.18
CA LYS A 63 -6.20 -15.62 -12.21
C LYS A 63 -7.00 -14.31 -12.10
N ARG A 64 -7.69 -14.07 -10.98
CA ARG A 64 -8.31 -12.78 -10.66
C ARG A 64 -7.28 -11.80 -10.11
N CYS A 65 -7.56 -10.50 -10.24
CA CYS A 65 -6.75 -9.49 -9.57
C CYS A 65 -7.22 -9.30 -8.13
N CYS A 66 -6.27 -9.21 -7.21
CA CYS A 66 -6.53 -8.83 -5.83
C CYS A 66 -6.42 -7.31 -5.72
N ILE A 67 -7.54 -6.62 -5.48
CA ILE A 67 -7.57 -5.16 -5.42
C ILE A 67 -8.10 -4.67 -4.07
N PRO A 68 -7.72 -3.45 -3.62
CA PRO A 68 -8.28 -2.85 -2.41
C PRO A 68 -9.80 -2.69 -2.52
N ASN A 69 -10.53 -3.19 -1.51
CA ASN A 69 -11.99 -3.09 -1.43
C ASN A 69 -12.43 -1.97 -0.49
N LYS A 70 -11.80 -1.90 0.69
CA LYS A 70 -12.04 -0.84 1.69
C LYS A 70 -10.72 -0.26 2.14
N SER A 71 -10.72 1.06 2.32
CA SER A 71 -9.60 1.81 2.87
C SER A 71 -10.10 2.92 3.77
N VAL A 72 -9.24 3.35 4.69
CA VAL A 72 -9.46 4.52 5.54
C VAL A 72 -8.31 5.50 5.32
N MET A 73 -8.54 6.78 5.58
CA MET A 73 -7.50 7.79 5.52
C MET A 73 -6.91 7.97 6.91
N ILE A 74 -5.61 7.71 7.07
CA ILE A 74 -4.88 7.98 8.31
C ILE A 74 -3.98 9.21 8.14
N THR A 75 -3.73 9.93 9.22
CA THR A 75 -2.75 11.02 9.22
C THR A 75 -1.44 10.49 9.80
N VAL A 76 -0.39 10.53 8.99
CA VAL A 76 0.97 10.12 9.39
C VAL A 76 1.82 11.37 9.59
N GLN A 77 2.54 11.41 10.72
CA GLN A 77 3.52 12.45 10.99
C GLN A 77 4.91 11.95 10.63
N PHE A 78 5.63 12.73 9.83
CA PHE A 78 6.99 12.46 9.40
C PHE A 78 7.94 13.50 10.00
N ASP A 79 9.05 13.03 10.53
CA ASP A 79 10.16 13.85 11.00
C ASP A 79 11.23 13.89 9.89
N CYS A 80 11.70 15.09 9.57
CA CYS A 80 12.65 15.34 8.48
C CYS A 80 13.97 15.89 9.06
N PRO A 81 15.15 15.55 8.50
CA PRO A 81 16.45 15.90 9.09
C PRO A 81 16.71 17.40 9.26
N GLU A 82 16.16 18.24 8.37
CA GLU A 82 16.42 19.69 8.34
C GLU A 82 15.14 20.53 8.20
N GLU A 83 13.97 19.88 8.26
CA GLU A 83 12.68 20.53 8.04
C GLU A 83 11.74 20.28 9.23
N ALA A 84 10.74 21.14 9.37
CA ALA A 84 9.69 20.95 10.37
C ALA A 84 8.92 19.64 10.11
N PRO A 85 8.45 18.94 11.16
CA PRO A 85 7.66 17.74 10.98
C PRO A 85 6.41 17.98 10.13
N ILE A 86 6.22 17.14 9.12
CA ILE A 86 5.09 17.25 8.20
C ILE A 86 4.01 16.21 8.53
N LYS A 87 2.75 16.55 8.26
CA LYS A 87 1.61 15.65 8.40
C LYS A 87 1.01 15.35 7.04
N TRP A 88 0.90 14.07 6.70
CA TRP A 88 0.33 13.63 5.44
C TRP A 88 -0.84 12.68 5.64
N LYS A 89 -1.89 12.87 4.83
CA LYS A 89 -2.99 11.92 4.72
C LYS A 89 -2.58 10.76 3.83
N MET A 90 -2.69 9.56 4.37
CA MET A 90 -2.29 8.32 3.73
C MET A 90 -3.48 7.36 3.65
N MET A 91 -3.64 6.71 2.49
CA MET A 91 -4.64 5.67 2.32
C MET A 91 -4.16 4.37 2.98
N TRP A 92 -4.96 3.86 3.91
CA TRP A 92 -4.69 2.65 4.68
C TRP A 92 -5.70 1.55 4.32
N ILE A 93 -5.21 0.45 3.75
CA ILE A 93 -6.05 -0.65 3.26
C ILE A 93 -6.58 -1.45 4.46
N THR A 94 -7.88 -1.74 4.47
CA THR A 94 -8.53 -2.55 5.52
C THR A 94 -9.13 -3.85 4.99
N SER A 95 -9.39 -3.94 3.69
CA SER A 95 -9.77 -5.21 3.04
C SER A 95 -9.46 -5.18 1.55
N CYS A 96 -9.29 -6.36 0.96
CA CYS A 96 -9.13 -6.56 -0.47
C CYS A 96 -10.13 -7.60 -0.97
N VAL A 97 -10.36 -7.60 -2.29
CA VAL A 97 -11.31 -8.48 -2.95
C VAL A 97 -10.71 -9.01 -4.26
N CYS A 98 -11.04 -10.25 -4.61
CA CYS A 98 -10.68 -10.83 -5.90
C CYS A 98 -11.73 -10.47 -6.95
N GLN A 99 -11.34 -9.70 -7.97
CA GLN A 99 -12.22 -9.30 -9.06
C GLN A 99 -11.71 -9.81 -10.41
N LYS A 100 -12.66 -10.10 -11.31
CA LYS A 100 -12.37 -10.50 -12.69
C LYS A 100 -11.97 -9.31 -13.57
N ILE A 101 -12.54 -8.13 -13.28
CA ILE A 101 -12.20 -6.89 -13.96
C ILE A 101 -11.04 -6.26 -13.20
N CYS A 102 -9.87 -6.32 -13.79
CA CYS A 102 -8.68 -5.67 -13.30
C CYS A 102 -8.63 -4.28 -13.91
N ASN A 103 -8.88 -3.25 -13.11
CA ASN A 103 -8.37 -1.93 -13.49
C ASN A 103 -6.87 -2.01 -13.24
N GLU A 104 -6.10 -2.28 -14.30
CA GLU A 104 -4.67 -2.02 -14.24
C GLU A 104 -4.52 -0.57 -13.75
N PRO A 105 -3.75 -0.31 -12.69
CA PRO A 105 -3.35 1.05 -12.39
C PRO A 105 -2.46 1.46 -13.55
N ARG A 106 -3.09 2.00 -14.62
CA ARG A 106 -2.42 2.67 -15.72
C ARG A 106 -1.33 3.48 -15.08
N ASP A 107 -0.11 3.11 -15.41
CA ASP A 107 1.15 3.68 -15.00
C ASP A 107 0.97 5.11 -14.49
N PHE A 108 0.69 5.29 -13.18
CA PHE A 108 0.42 6.62 -12.61
C PHE A 108 1.66 7.52 -12.70
N PHE A 109 2.81 6.92 -13.04
CA PHE A 109 4.09 7.59 -13.31
C PHE A 109 4.31 7.91 -14.78
N SER A 110 3.49 7.44 -15.72
CA SER A 110 3.61 7.83 -17.14
C SER A 110 3.33 9.33 -17.38
N GLU A 111 2.66 10.01 -16.45
CA GLU A 111 2.53 11.47 -16.43
C GLU A 111 3.61 12.21 -15.63
N LEU A 112 4.45 11.50 -14.86
CA LEU A 112 5.58 12.11 -14.15
C LEU A 112 6.76 12.24 -15.11
N ARG A 113 6.74 13.31 -15.91
CA ARG A 113 7.97 13.83 -16.51
C ARG A 113 8.89 14.27 -15.36
N LEU A 114 9.89 13.45 -15.06
CA LEU A 114 11.06 13.89 -14.32
C LEU A 114 11.73 14.94 -15.19
N LEU A 115 11.57 16.21 -14.81
CA LEU A 115 12.39 17.32 -15.30
C LEU A 115 13.79 17.19 -14.70
#